data_AF-A0A4S8MDM2-F1
#
_entry.id   AF-A0A4S8MDM2-F1
#
_cell.length_a   1.000
_cell.length_b   1.000
_cell.length_c   1.000
_cell.angle_alpha   90.00
_cell.angle_beta   90.00
_cell.angle_gamma   90.00
#
_symmetry.space_group_name_H-M   'P 1'
#
loop_
_entity.id
_entity.type
_entity.pdbx_description
1 polymer ?
#
loop_
_entity_poly.entity_id
_entity_poly.type
_entity_poly.pdbx_seq_one_letter_code
_entity_poly.pdbx_strand_id
1 'polypeptide(L)' 'LIGGSATRQEKVRRLITQMVNLLAVRMELGAPMICMYLLDHPDHYTSHEFRPFHWKSYVTEVQKSWNLEQSNDHKV' A
#
# COMPACT_ATOMS: atom_id res chain seq x y z
N LEU A 1 14.09 0.51 -34.14
CA LEU A 1 13.38 1.37 -33.16
C LEU A 1 13.84 2.83 -33.22
N ILE A 2 15.11 3.16 -32.97
CA ILE A 2 15.56 4.56 -32.82
C ILE A 2 15.67 5.34 -34.16
N GLY A 3 16.12 4.71 -35.25
CA GLY A 3 16.48 5.39 -36.51
C GLY A 3 15.36 5.81 -37.48
N GLY A 4 14.08 5.78 -37.08
CA GLY A 4 12.98 6.25 -37.94
C GLY A 4 12.74 7.76 -37.85
N SER A 5 12.06 8.36 -38.83
CA SER A 5 11.69 9.80 -38.84
C SER A 5 10.64 10.21 -37.79
N ALA A 6 10.02 9.24 -37.12
CA ALA A 6 9.05 9.46 -36.04
C ALA A 6 9.61 10.36 -34.92
N THR A 7 8.74 11.19 -34.32
CA THR A 7 9.09 12.11 -33.24
C THR A 7 9.63 11.37 -32.01
N ARG A 8 10.37 12.08 -31.14
CA ARG A 8 10.85 11.51 -29.87
C ARG A 8 9.69 11.01 -29.00
N GLN A 9 8.57 11.74 -28.98
CA GLN A 9 7.35 11.36 -28.26
C GLN A 9 6.73 10.08 -28.80
N GLU A 10 6.64 9.92 -30.13
CA GLU A 10 6.15 8.69 -30.78
C GLU A 10 7.01 7.47 -30.41
N LYS A 11 8.34 7.65 -30.41
CA LYS A 11 9.31 6.61 -30.03
C LYS A 11 9.18 6.20 -28.57
N VAL A 12 9.04 7.16 -27.65
CA VAL A 12 8.83 6.89 -26.22
C VAL A 12 7.48 6.21 -25.98
N ARG A 13 6.39 6.72 -26.57
CA ARG A 13 5.05 6.13 -26.47
C ARG A 13 5.06 4.66 -26.90
N ARG A 14 5.65 4.36 -28.07
CA ARG A 14 5.77 2.99 -28.59
C ARG A 14 6.59 2.09 -27.66
N LEU A 15 7.70 2.58 -27.10
CA LEU A 15 8.54 1.84 -26.17
C LEU A 15 7.79 1.50 -24.87
N ILE A 16 7.08 2.46 -24.28
CA ILE A 16 6.27 2.24 -23.07
C ILE A 16 5.13 1.25 -23.35
N THR A 17 4.39 1.39 -24.47
CA THR A 17 3.37 0.41 -24.86
C THR A 17 3.95 -1.01 -25.03
N GLN A 18 5.15 -1.15 -25.59
CA GLN A 18 5.81 -2.46 -25.71
C GLN A 18 6.21 -3.05 -24.36
N MET A 19 6.66 -2.22 -23.40
CA MET A 19 6.95 -2.67 -22.03
C MET A 19 5.68 -3.09 -21.28
N VAL A 20 4.63 -2.25 -21.30
CA VAL A 20 3.36 -2.53 -20.61
C VAL A 20 2.72 -3.82 -21.17
N ASN A 21 2.67 -3.99 -22.49
CA ASN A 21 2.11 -5.20 -23.10
C ASN A 21 2.91 -6.47 -22.74
N LEU A 22 4.24 -6.39 -22.67
CA LEU A 22 5.09 -7.52 -22.27
C LEU A 22 4.85 -7.90 -20.80
N LEU A 23 4.77 -6.91 -19.91
CA LEU A 23 4.54 -7.12 -18.47
C LEU A 23 3.13 -7.68 -18.22
N ALA A 24 2.11 -7.21 -18.94
CA ALA A 24 0.73 -7.70 -18.81
C ALA A 24 0.61 -9.20 -19.11
N VAL A 25 1.29 -9.67 -20.16
CA VAL A 25 1.33 -11.11 -20.51
C VAL A 25 2.19 -11.92 -19.54
N ARG A 26 3.21 -11.32 -18.91
CA ARG A 26 4.16 -12.04 -18.03
C ARG A 26 3.82 -12.03 -16.54
N MET A 27 2.95 -11.13 -16.10
CA MET A 27 2.58 -10.95 -14.69
C MET A 27 1.07 -11.08 -14.45
N GLU A 28 0.27 -11.30 -15.51
CA GLU A 28 -1.20 -11.37 -15.49
C GLU A 28 -1.88 -10.09 -14.95
N LEU A 29 -1.11 -9.01 -14.80
CA LEU A 29 -1.57 -7.70 -14.35
C LEU A 29 -2.23 -6.90 -15.47
N GLY A 30 -3.32 -6.22 -15.15
CA GLY A 30 -3.92 -5.23 -16.04
C GLY A 30 -2.96 -4.07 -16.34
N ALA A 31 -2.97 -3.59 -17.57
CA ALA A 31 -2.14 -2.46 -18.02
C ALA A 31 -2.18 -1.22 -17.08
N PRO A 32 -3.32 -0.83 -16.45
CA PRO A 32 -3.33 0.26 -15.47
C PRO A 32 -2.44 0.02 -14.25
N MET A 33 -2.38 -1.19 -13.69
CA MET A 33 -1.52 -1.51 -12.54
C MET A 33 -0.04 -1.44 -12.93
N ILE A 34 0.31 -1.92 -14.12
CA ILE A 34 1.68 -1.82 -14.63
C ILE A 34 2.07 -0.36 -14.84
N CYS A 35 1.16 0.48 -15.33
CA CYS A 35 1.37 1.93 -15.39
C CYS A 35 1.53 2.57 -14.01
N MET A 36 0.83 2.10 -12.96
CA MET A 36 1.06 2.57 -11.58
C MET A 36 2.48 2.27 -11.11
N TYR A 37 2.97 1.03 -11.25
CA TYR A 37 4.34 0.69 -10.86
C TYR A 37 5.40 1.43 -11.70
N LEU A 38 5.15 1.67 -13.00
CA LEU A 38 6.04 2.48 -13.85
C LEU A 38 6.04 3.98 -13.50
N LEU A 39 5.10 4.44 -12.67
CA LEU A 39 5.00 5.81 -12.15
C LEU A 39 5.35 5.91 -10.66
N ASP A 40 5.86 4.83 -10.05
CA ASP A 40 6.19 4.73 -8.62
C ASP A 40 4.99 5.01 -7.69
N HIS A 41 3.77 4.66 -8.14
CA HIS A 41 2.56 4.79 -7.33
C HIS A 41 2.38 3.59 -6.38
N PRO A 42 1.89 3.82 -5.14
CA PRO A 42 1.64 2.75 -4.18
C PRO A 42 0.51 1.83 -4.65
N ASP A 43 0.70 0.53 -4.42
CA ASP A 43 -0.24 -0.56 -4.76
C ASP A 43 -1.62 -0.38 -4.09
N HIS A 44 -1.62 0.10 -2.85
CA HIS A 44 -2.83 0.23 -2.03
C HIS A 44 -3.43 1.63 -2.12
N TYR A 45 -4.73 1.69 -2.39
CA TYR A 45 -5.53 2.91 -2.22
C TYR A 45 -5.94 3.03 -0.75
N THR A 46 -5.46 4.07 -0.05
CA THR A 46 -6.03 4.50 1.22
C THR A 46 -6.43 5.97 1.20
N SER A 47 -7.58 6.28 1.79
CA SER A 47 -7.97 7.66 2.13
C SER A 47 -7.24 8.15 3.39
N HIS A 48 -6.92 7.24 4.31
CA HIS A 48 -6.37 7.55 5.63
C HIS A 48 -5.39 6.48 6.10
N GLU A 49 -4.15 6.86 6.39
CA GLU A 49 -3.21 5.97 7.06
C GLU A 49 -3.61 5.77 8.53
N PHE A 50 -3.79 4.53 8.96
CA PHE A 50 -4.01 4.23 10.37
C PHE A 50 -2.72 4.50 11.17
N ARG A 51 -2.71 5.57 11.98
CA ARG A 51 -1.61 5.87 12.89
C ARG A 51 -1.84 5.13 14.22
N PRO A 52 -0.94 4.23 14.66
CA PRO A 52 -1.11 3.49 15.90
C PRO A 52 -1.05 4.43 17.11
N PHE A 53 -2.21 4.68 17.73
CA PHE A 53 -2.36 5.58 18.87
C PHE A 53 -2.44 4.79 20.19
N HIS A 54 -1.51 5.06 21.11
CA HIS A 54 -1.55 4.48 22.45
C HIS A 54 -2.53 5.26 23.35
N TRP A 55 -3.76 4.79 23.43
CA TRP A 55 -4.83 5.41 24.22
C TRP A 55 -4.66 5.18 25.72
N LYS A 56 -3.82 6.02 26.35
CA LYS A 56 -3.47 5.94 27.79
C LYS A 56 -4.69 5.75 28.70
N SER A 57 -5.75 6.54 28.52
CA SER A 57 -6.95 6.46 29.36
C SER A 57 -7.62 5.08 29.32
N TYR A 58 -7.77 4.49 28.12
CA TYR A 58 -8.32 3.14 27.98
C TYR A 58 -7.43 2.09 28.66
N VAL A 59 -6.11 2.17 28.46
CA VAL A 59 -5.15 1.27 29.11
C VAL A 59 -5.21 1.40 30.63
N THR A 60 -5.31 2.62 31.16
CA THR A 60 -5.46 2.88 32.60
C THR A 60 -6.75 2.30 33.19
N GLU A 61 -7.90 2.41 32.50
CA GLU A 61 -9.14 1.79 32.99
C GLU A 61 -9.09 0.26 32.94
N VAL A 62 -8.55 -0.35 31.87
CA VAL A 62 -8.39 -1.81 31.80
C VAL A 62 -7.44 -2.32 32.90
N GLN A 63 -6.35 -1.59 33.18
CA GLN A 63 -5.43 -1.91 34.28
C GLN A 63 -6.09 -1.82 35.66
N LYS A 64 -6.98 -0.85 35.90
CA LYS A 64 -7.73 -0.76 37.15
C LYS A 64 -8.60 -2.00 37.37
N SER A 65 -9.38 -2.40 36.37
CA SER A 65 -10.26 -3.57 36.46
C SER A 65 -9.47 -4.85 36.78
N TRP A 66 -8.35 -5.06 36.10
CA TRP A 66 -7.52 -6.26 36.30
C TRP A 66 -6.84 -6.30 37.68
N ASN A 67 -6.45 -5.14 38.22
CA ASN A 67 -5.90 -5.04 39.58
C ASN A 67 -6.99 -5.19 40.66
N LEU A 68 -8.24 -4.80 40.36
CA LEU A 68 -9.39 -4.99 41.25
C LEU A 68 -9.71 -6.48 41.45
N GLU A 69 -9.68 -7.29 40.40
CA GLU A 69 -9.88 -8.75 40.47
C GLU A 69 -8.85 -9.42 41.39
N GLN A 70 -7.55 -9.15 41.18
CA GLN A 70 -6.48 -9.69 42.04
C GLN A 70 -6.60 -9.29 43.52
N SER A 71 -7.21 -8.13 43.81
CA SER A 71 -7.43 -7.65 45.18
C SER A 71 -8.62 -8.29 45.90
N ASN A 72 -9.53 -8.92 45.15
CA ASN A 72 -10.69 -9.63 45.70
C ASN A 72 -10.39 -11.11 45.94
N ASP A 73 -9.58 -11.76 45.09
CA ASP A 73 -9.11 -13.15 45.32
C ASP A 73 -8.28 -13.31 46.61
N HIS A 74 -7.69 -12.24 47.12
CA HIS A 74 -6.96 -12.22 48.40
C HIS A 74 -7.87 -11.97 49.63
N LYS A 75 -9.19 -12.18 49.52
CA LYS A 75 -10.16 -12.00 50.62
C LYS A 75 -11.09 -13.22 50.78
N VAL A 76 -10.48 -14.36 51.08
CA VAL A 76 -11.11 -15.62 51.51
C VAL A 76 -10.39 -16.19 52.72
#